data_AF-A0A973MVH1-F1
#
_entry.id   AF-A0A973MVH1-F1
#
_cell.length_a   1.000
_cell.length_b   1.000
_cell.length_c   1.000
_cell.angle_alpha   90.00
_cell.angle_beta   90.00
_cell.angle_gamma   90.00
#
_symmetry.space_group_name_H-M   'P 1'
#
loop_
_entity.id
_entity.type
_entity.pdbx_description
1 polymer ?
#
loop_
_entity_poly.entity_id
_entity_poly.type
_entity_poly.pdbx_seq_one_letter_code
_entity_poly.pdbx_strand_id
1 'polypeptide(L)'
;MEREIDLTPGSLLYLPRGTVHAATSTDSASVHITLGVHPVLWSYVLQQAISKVAAEDVRLREGLPFGFASTPELQQQAQKTLVDLLRSLAEQASPQAAIDDAVDRAVSISAPRLRHHLTDLEAVSGIGPDTKLRRRSDLRWDLKLTEDRVRLSFHNKTVEFPLHVA
;
A
#
# COMPACT_ATOMS: atom_id res chain seq x y z
N MET A 1 12.54 5.45 -28.99
CA MET A 1 12.59 6.79 -29.60
C MET A 1 12.67 7.80 -28.48
N GLU A 2 13.61 8.72 -28.60
CA GLU A 2 13.79 9.85 -27.69
C GLU A 2 12.88 11.00 -28.12
N ARG A 3 12.34 11.76 -27.16
CA ARG A 3 11.47 12.91 -27.42
C ARG A 3 11.83 14.03 -26.46
N GLU A 4 12.00 15.23 -27.01
CA GLU A 4 12.31 16.45 -26.28
C GLU A 4 11.13 17.43 -26.39
N ILE A 5 10.80 18.11 -25.29
CA ILE A 5 9.63 18.99 -25.19
C ILE A 5 9.93 20.11 -24.18
N ASP A 6 9.65 21.35 -24.56
CA ASP A 6 9.67 22.50 -23.66
C ASP A 6 8.34 22.64 -22.91
N LEU A 7 8.40 22.78 -21.58
CA LEU A 7 7.23 22.99 -20.74
C LEU A 7 7.13 24.45 -20.29
N THR A 8 5.94 25.03 -20.44
CA THR A 8 5.62 26.41 -20.01
C THR A 8 4.61 26.41 -18.86
N PRO A 9 4.44 27.54 -18.12
CA PRO A 9 3.42 27.64 -17.08
C PRO A 9 2.02 27.24 -17.58
N GLY A 10 1.38 26.31 -16.88
CA GLY A 10 0.09 25.73 -17.28
C GLY A 10 0.19 24.45 -18.13
N SER A 11 1.39 24.06 -18.57
CA SER A 11 1.59 22.78 -19.26
C SER A 11 1.35 21.57 -18.34
N LEU A 12 0.88 20.47 -18.93
CA LEU A 12 0.74 19.18 -18.27
C LEU A 12 1.45 18.10 -19.07
N LEU A 13 2.37 17.38 -18.43
CA LEU A 13 3.06 16.23 -18.99
C LEU A 13 2.71 14.98 -18.19
N TYR A 14 2.16 13.98 -18.86
CA TYR A 14 1.94 12.64 -18.28
C TYR A 14 3.03 11.68 -18.74
N LEU A 15 3.70 11.06 -17.78
CA LEU A 15 4.71 10.03 -18.01
C LEU A 15 4.22 8.71 -17.41
N PRO A 16 3.99 7.66 -18.22
CA PRO A 16 3.72 6.34 -17.71
C PRO A 16 4.85 5.83 -16.80
N ARG A 17 4.51 4.93 -15.87
CA ARG A 17 5.51 4.26 -15.03
C ARG A 17 6.58 3.60 -15.90
N GLY A 18 7.84 3.83 -15.57
CA GLY A 18 8.99 3.26 -16.28
C GLY A 18 9.55 4.15 -17.38
N THR A 19 8.95 5.32 -17.66
CA THR A 19 9.53 6.29 -18.58
C THR A 19 10.73 6.99 -17.93
N VAL A 20 11.93 6.65 -18.40
CA VAL A 20 13.16 7.38 -18.08
C VAL A 20 13.04 8.79 -18.64
N HIS A 21 13.34 9.79 -17.81
CA HIS A 21 13.28 11.20 -18.21
C HIS A 21 14.34 11.99 -17.46
N ALA A 22 14.75 13.10 -18.07
CA ALA A 22 15.61 14.12 -17.49
C ALA A 22 15.01 15.49 -17.83
N ALA A 23 15.22 16.46 -16.95
CA ALA A 23 14.74 17.82 -17.14
C ALA A 23 15.84 18.82 -16.78
N THR A 24 15.97 19.85 -17.60
CA THR A 24 16.92 20.95 -17.41
C THR A 24 16.19 22.27 -17.64
N SER A 25 16.42 23.26 -16.79
CA SER A 25 15.96 24.63 -17.03
C SER A 25 16.90 25.34 -17.99
N THR A 26 16.36 26.16 -18.89
CA THR A 26 17.15 26.96 -19.83
C THR A 26 17.42 28.35 -19.26
N ASP A 27 16.76 29.39 -19.78
CA ASP A 27 17.10 30.80 -19.55
C ASP A 27 16.62 31.34 -18.20
N SER A 28 15.73 30.62 -17.52
CA SER A 28 15.11 31.06 -16.27
C SER A 28 14.86 29.90 -15.31
N ALA A 29 14.69 30.22 -14.03
CA ALA A 29 14.31 29.24 -13.01
C ALA A 29 12.95 28.62 -13.34
N SER A 30 12.84 27.30 -13.17
CA SER A 30 11.61 26.54 -13.42
C SER A 30 11.13 25.84 -12.15
N VAL A 31 9.81 25.86 -11.90
CA VAL A 31 9.15 25.17 -10.79
C VAL A 31 7.99 24.36 -11.33
N HIS A 32 7.91 23.10 -10.94
CA HIS A 32 6.80 22.21 -11.30
C HIS A 32 6.34 21.40 -10.09
N ILE A 33 5.11 20.89 -10.16
CA ILE A 33 4.54 19.96 -9.18
C ILE A 33 4.36 18.62 -9.87
N THR A 34 4.95 17.57 -9.32
CA THR A 34 4.79 16.21 -9.80
C THR A 34 3.68 15.51 -9.02
N LEU A 35 2.66 15.03 -9.73
CA LEU A 35 1.58 14.23 -9.16
C LEU A 35 1.83 12.74 -9.45
N GLY A 36 2.39 12.05 -8.46
CA GLY A 36 2.61 10.60 -8.53
C GLY A 36 1.34 9.81 -8.16
N VAL A 37 0.94 8.87 -9.01
CA VAL A 37 -0.10 7.88 -8.70
C VAL A 37 0.55 6.53 -8.45
N HIS A 38 0.42 6.02 -7.22
CA HIS A 38 1.04 4.77 -6.78
C HIS A 38 -0.03 3.75 -6.38
N PRO A 39 -0.62 3.02 -7.35
CA PRO A 39 -1.64 2.03 -7.05
C PRO A 39 -1.04 0.82 -6.33
N VAL A 40 -1.90 0.08 -5.62
CA VAL A 40 -1.55 -1.28 -5.16
C VAL A 40 -1.37 -2.16 -6.39
N LEU A 41 -0.23 -2.84 -6.49
CA LEU A 41 0.13 -3.66 -7.64
C LEU A 41 -0.19 -5.14 -7.39
N TRP A 42 -0.49 -5.89 -8.44
CA TRP A 42 -0.60 -7.35 -8.36
C TRP A 42 0.66 -8.03 -7.82
N SER A 43 1.84 -7.48 -8.11
CA SER A 43 3.10 -7.99 -7.55
C SER A 43 3.12 -7.89 -6.02
N TYR A 44 2.57 -6.81 -5.44
CA TYR A 44 2.41 -6.70 -3.99
C TYR A 44 1.45 -7.76 -3.46
N VAL A 45 0.28 -7.93 -4.10
CA VAL A 45 -0.72 -8.93 -3.71
C VAL A 45 -0.14 -10.33 -3.71
N LEU A 46 0.57 -10.71 -4.78
CA LEU A 46 1.24 -12.01 -4.90
C LEU A 46 2.33 -12.18 -3.84
N GLN A 47 3.16 -11.16 -3.59
CA GLN A 47 4.19 -11.22 -2.55
C GLN A 47 3.61 -11.43 -1.16
N GLN A 48 2.50 -10.76 -0.81
CA GLN A 48 1.84 -10.95 0.47
C GLN A 48 1.23 -12.35 0.59
N ALA A 49 0.55 -12.82 -0.46
CA ALA A 49 -0.01 -14.17 -0.48
C ALA A 49 1.08 -15.25 -0.30
N ILE A 50 2.20 -15.13 -1.02
CA ILE A 50 3.35 -16.03 -0.89
C ILE A 50 3.92 -15.98 0.53
N SER A 51 4.09 -14.78 1.09
CA SER A 51 4.65 -14.60 2.43
C SER A 51 3.79 -15.23 3.52
N LYS A 52 2.47 -15.16 3.39
CA LYS A 52 1.54 -15.81 4.33
C LYS A 52 1.64 -17.33 4.28
N VAL A 53 1.60 -17.92 3.08
CA VAL A 53 1.76 -19.37 2.93
C VAL A 53 3.13 -19.83 3.45
N ALA A 54 4.19 -19.07 3.16
CA ALA A 54 5.54 -19.37 3.65
C ALA A 54 5.68 -19.28 5.18
N ALA A 55 4.79 -18.56 5.87
CA ALA A 55 4.74 -18.55 7.33
C ALA A 55 4.17 -19.86 7.91
N GLU A 56 3.35 -20.57 7.15
CA GLU A 56 2.66 -21.80 7.58
C GLU A 56 3.37 -23.06 7.07
N ASP A 57 3.83 -23.07 5.82
CA ASP A 57 4.51 -24.22 5.19
C ASP A 57 6.03 -24.14 5.34
N VAL A 58 6.59 -25.00 6.20
CA VAL A 58 8.03 -25.03 6.49
C VAL A 58 8.89 -25.27 5.25
N ARG A 59 8.38 -25.99 4.25
CA ARG A 59 9.14 -26.33 3.03
C ARG A 59 9.51 -25.08 2.22
N LEU A 60 8.70 -24.03 2.28
CA LEU A 60 8.99 -22.73 1.64
C LEU A 60 10.11 -21.95 2.35
N ARG A 61 10.56 -22.40 3.52
CA ARG A 61 11.66 -21.82 4.30
C ARG A 61 12.91 -22.69 4.32
N GLU A 62 12.87 -23.86 3.71
CA GLU A 62 14.02 -24.75 3.61
C GLU A 62 15.07 -24.19 2.65
N GLY A 63 16.35 -24.41 2.97
CA GLY A 63 17.43 -24.07 2.06
C GLY A 63 17.46 -25.01 0.85
N LEU A 64 17.95 -24.50 -0.28
CA LEU A 64 18.25 -25.35 -1.43
C LEU A 64 19.29 -26.43 -1.08
N PRO A 65 19.32 -27.57 -1.80
CA PRO A 65 20.30 -28.62 -1.56
C PRO A 65 21.74 -28.10 -1.54
N PHE A 66 22.55 -28.59 -0.61
CA PHE A 66 23.96 -28.20 -0.55
C PHE A 66 24.68 -28.61 -1.85
N GLY A 67 25.42 -27.69 -2.46
CA GLY A 67 26.10 -27.92 -3.73
C GLY A 67 25.23 -27.76 -4.99
N PHE A 68 23.96 -27.38 -4.88
CA PHE A 68 23.06 -27.28 -6.06
C PHE A 68 23.62 -26.41 -7.19
N ALA A 69 24.39 -25.36 -6.85
CA ALA A 69 24.95 -24.43 -7.84
C ALA A 69 25.91 -25.11 -8.84
N SER A 70 26.52 -26.24 -8.48
CA SER A 70 27.53 -26.91 -9.29
C SER A 70 27.14 -28.33 -9.73
N THR A 71 25.97 -28.83 -9.33
CA THR A 71 25.55 -30.21 -9.56
C THR A 71 24.22 -30.25 -10.34
N PRO A 72 24.23 -30.63 -11.63
CA PRO A 72 23.02 -30.66 -12.47
C PRO A 72 21.88 -31.51 -11.91
N GLU A 73 22.19 -32.64 -11.27
CA GLU A 73 21.19 -33.53 -10.67
C GLU A 73 20.45 -32.84 -9.51
N LEU A 74 21.17 -32.04 -8.70
CA LEU A 74 20.57 -31.25 -7.63
C LEU A 74 19.74 -30.08 -8.16
N GLN A 75 20.11 -29.51 -9.31
CA GLN A 75 19.30 -28.49 -9.99
C GLN A 75 17.98 -29.06 -10.49
N GLN A 76 18.01 -30.26 -11.08
CA GLN A 76 16.80 -30.98 -11.49
C GLN A 76 15.91 -31.31 -10.29
N GLN A 77 16.50 -31.74 -9.17
CA GLN A 77 15.77 -31.99 -7.94
C GLN A 77 15.14 -30.69 -7.38
N ALA A 78 15.87 -29.58 -7.38
CA ALA A 78 15.36 -28.28 -6.95
C ALA A 78 14.21 -27.80 -7.85
N GLN A 79 14.31 -28.01 -9.17
CA GLN A 79 13.23 -27.69 -10.11
C GLN A 79 11.96 -28.51 -9.83
N LYS A 80 12.10 -29.82 -9.60
CA LYS A 80 10.96 -30.67 -9.23
C LYS A 80 10.30 -30.20 -7.93
N THR A 81 11.12 -29.92 -6.92
CA THR A 81 10.66 -29.40 -5.63
C THR A 81 9.95 -28.06 -5.79
N LEU A 82 10.47 -27.14 -6.62
CA LEU A 82 9.83 -25.86 -6.91
C LEU A 82 8.46 -26.02 -7.57
N VAL A 83 8.31 -26.96 -8.51
CA VAL A 83 6.99 -27.24 -9.13
C VAL A 83 5.97 -27.69 -8.08
N ASP A 84 6.37 -28.58 -7.17
CA ASP A 84 5.50 -29.05 -6.09
C ASP A 84 5.15 -27.92 -5.11
N LEU A 85 6.11 -27.06 -4.77
CA LEU A 85 5.89 -25.88 -3.93
C LEU A 85 4.95 -24.86 -4.59
N LEU A 86 5.09 -24.61 -5.89
CA LEU A 86 4.20 -23.71 -6.63
C LEU A 86 2.76 -24.23 -6.66
N ARG A 87 2.57 -25.55 -6.82
CA ARG A 87 1.24 -26.17 -6.73
C ARG A 87 0.65 -26.02 -5.33
N SER A 88 1.44 -26.36 -4.31
CA SER A 88 1.05 -26.23 -2.91
C SER A 88 0.68 -24.79 -2.55
N LEU A 89 1.41 -23.82 -3.09
CA LEU A 89 1.14 -22.41 -2.89
C LEU A 89 -0.19 -21.99 -3.54
N ALA A 90 -0.48 -22.46 -4.75
CA ALA A 90 -1.75 -22.19 -5.41
C ALA A 90 -2.95 -22.83 -4.67
N GLU A 91 -2.75 -23.97 -4.01
CA GLU A 91 -3.78 -24.66 -3.22
C GLU A 91 -4.02 -24.00 -1.86
N GLN A 92 -2.96 -23.53 -1.20
CA GLN A 92 -3.04 -22.96 0.16
C GLN A 92 -3.32 -21.45 0.17
N ALA A 93 -2.91 -20.71 -0.86
CA ALA A 93 -3.11 -19.26 -0.90
C ALA A 93 -4.61 -18.93 -0.93
N SER A 94 -5.06 -18.08 0.00
CA SER A 94 -6.44 -17.57 0.02
C SER A 94 -6.54 -16.30 -0.84
N PRO A 95 -7.29 -16.32 -1.97
CA PRO A 95 -7.50 -15.11 -2.76
C PRO A 95 -8.22 -14.02 -1.96
N GLN A 96 -9.18 -14.40 -1.11
CA GLN A 96 -9.91 -13.46 -0.27
C GLN A 96 -8.96 -12.72 0.69
N ALA A 97 -8.14 -13.46 1.44
CA ALA A 97 -7.21 -12.84 2.39
C ALA A 97 -6.16 -11.96 1.69
N ALA A 98 -5.71 -12.34 0.49
CA ALA A 98 -4.78 -11.54 -0.30
C ALA A 98 -5.41 -10.22 -0.80
N ILE A 99 -6.70 -10.25 -1.16
CA ILE A 99 -7.45 -9.04 -1.54
C ILE A 99 -7.75 -8.16 -0.33
N ASP A 100 -8.06 -8.75 0.83
CA ASP A 100 -8.27 -8.01 2.07
C ASP A 100 -7.01 -7.20 2.46
N ASP A 101 -5.82 -7.82 2.38
CA ASP A 101 -4.55 -7.10 2.59
C ASP A 101 -4.35 -5.97 1.58
N ALA A 102 -4.76 -6.18 0.32
CA ALA A 102 -4.65 -5.17 -0.72
C ALA A 102 -5.59 -3.99 -0.45
N VAL A 103 -6.79 -4.24 0.08
CA VAL A 103 -7.74 -3.22 0.51
C VAL A 103 -7.15 -2.43 1.69
N ASP A 104 -6.64 -3.11 2.71
CA ASP A 104 -5.99 -2.48 3.85
C ASP A 104 -4.82 -1.59 3.41
N ARG A 105 -3.99 -2.10 2.49
CA ARG A 105 -2.91 -1.34 1.88
C ARG A 105 -3.43 -0.11 1.14
N ALA A 106 -4.46 -0.26 0.31
CA ALA A 106 -5.05 0.84 -0.44
C ALA A 106 -5.62 1.92 0.49
N VAL A 107 -6.23 1.53 1.60
CA VAL A 107 -6.69 2.46 2.64
C VAL A 107 -5.52 3.16 3.31
N SER A 108 -4.44 2.44 3.64
CA SER A 108 -3.26 3.02 4.31
C SER A 108 -2.55 4.11 3.49
N ILE A 109 -2.50 3.97 2.16
CA ILE A 109 -1.87 4.95 1.25
C ILE A 109 -2.80 6.05 0.79
N SER A 110 -4.11 5.87 0.98
CA SER A 110 -5.07 6.86 0.54
C SER A 110 -4.86 8.14 1.35
N ALA A 111 -4.44 9.21 0.65
CA ALA A 111 -4.33 10.51 1.27
C ALA A 111 -5.68 10.89 1.89
N PRO A 112 -5.66 11.41 3.12
CA PRO A 112 -6.88 11.79 3.81
C PRO A 112 -7.56 12.93 3.02
N ARG A 113 -8.88 12.82 2.78
CA ARG A 113 -9.64 13.91 2.16
C ARG A 113 -9.90 15.00 3.19
N LEU A 114 -8.92 15.88 3.32
CA LEU A 114 -8.85 16.91 4.34
C LEU A 114 -9.33 18.28 3.84
N ARG A 115 -10.44 18.32 3.10
CA ARG A 115 -11.05 19.61 2.70
C ARG A 115 -11.30 20.47 3.95
N HIS A 116 -10.91 21.74 3.95
CA HIS A 116 -11.05 22.63 5.12
C HIS A 116 -10.20 22.27 6.35
N HIS A 117 -9.23 21.35 6.26
CA HIS A 117 -8.50 20.94 7.45
C HIS A 117 -7.69 22.06 8.11
N LEU A 118 -7.11 22.97 7.33
CA LEU A 118 -6.41 24.12 7.90
C LEU A 118 -7.36 25.06 8.66
N THR A 119 -8.52 25.35 8.09
CA THR A 119 -9.55 26.18 8.75
C THR A 119 -10.17 25.46 9.95
N ASP A 120 -10.32 24.15 9.89
CA ASP A 120 -10.79 23.35 11.03
C ASP A 120 -9.78 23.39 12.18
N LEU A 121 -8.47 23.29 11.89
CA LEU A 121 -7.41 23.37 12.89
C LEU A 121 -7.37 24.74 13.58
N GLU A 122 -7.57 25.82 12.82
CA GLU A 122 -7.70 27.17 13.37
C GLU A 122 -8.91 27.29 14.31
N ALA A 123 -10.03 26.66 13.95
CA ALA A 123 -11.27 26.71 14.72
C ALA A 123 -11.29 25.81 15.98
N VAL A 124 -10.27 24.96 16.21
CA VAL A 124 -10.23 24.01 17.34
C VAL A 124 -10.38 24.72 18.69
N SER A 125 -9.78 25.90 18.84
CA SER A 125 -9.85 26.69 20.07
C SER A 125 -11.26 27.19 20.41
N GLY A 126 -12.17 27.19 19.44
CA GLY A 126 -13.58 27.58 19.59
C GLY A 126 -14.54 26.42 19.85
N ILE A 127 -14.06 25.18 19.97
CA ILE A 127 -14.92 24.02 20.24
C ILE A 127 -15.31 23.99 21.73
N GLY A 128 -16.62 23.92 21.99
CA GLY A 128 -17.20 23.80 23.32
C GLY A 128 -18.34 22.78 23.40
N PRO A 129 -19.02 22.68 24.56
CA PRO A 129 -20.05 21.66 24.79
C PRO A 129 -21.23 21.68 23.81
N ASP A 130 -21.59 22.87 23.32
CA ASP A 130 -22.72 23.06 22.40
C ASP A 130 -22.31 23.02 20.91
N THR A 131 -21.02 22.81 20.62
CA THR A 131 -20.52 22.77 19.25
C THR A 131 -21.08 21.55 18.52
N LYS A 132 -21.89 21.79 17.50
CA LYS A 132 -22.44 20.73 16.66
C LYS A 132 -21.34 20.15 15.76
N LEU A 133 -21.05 18.87 15.94
CA LEU A 133 -20.09 18.13 15.13
C LEU A 133 -20.81 17.32 14.05
N ARG A 134 -20.15 17.16 12.90
CA ARG A 134 -20.58 16.24 11.85
C ARG A 134 -19.39 15.41 11.39
N ARG A 135 -19.59 14.09 11.27
CA ARG A 135 -18.59 13.22 10.63
C ARG A 135 -18.40 13.63 9.17
N ARG A 136 -17.13 13.71 8.73
CA ARG A 136 -16.78 13.88 7.31
C ARG A 136 -17.33 12.72 6.49
N SER A 137 -18.16 13.01 5.50
CA SER A 137 -18.90 11.98 4.74
C SER A 137 -18.01 11.12 3.85
N ASP A 138 -16.88 11.66 3.41
CA ASP A 138 -15.87 11.02 2.57
C ASP A 138 -14.74 10.36 3.38
N LEU A 139 -14.82 10.43 4.71
CA LEU A 139 -13.91 9.73 5.60
C LEU A 139 -14.20 8.24 5.59
N ARG A 140 -13.22 7.43 5.17
CA ARG A 140 -13.19 6.00 5.46
C ARG A 140 -12.75 5.80 6.90
N TRP A 141 -13.51 5.01 7.64
CA TRP A 141 -13.22 4.62 9.00
C TRP A 141 -13.68 3.18 9.22
N ASP A 142 -13.08 2.53 10.20
CA ASP A 142 -13.43 1.21 10.70
C ASP A 142 -13.51 1.29 12.23
N LEU A 143 -14.51 0.66 12.81
CA LEU A 143 -14.73 0.63 14.26
C LEU A 143 -14.81 -0.83 14.69
N LYS A 144 -13.85 -1.27 15.51
CA LYS A 144 -13.81 -2.62 16.06
C LYS A 144 -13.98 -2.55 17.58
N LEU A 145 -14.88 -3.36 18.10
CA LEU A 145 -15.04 -3.56 19.54
C LEU A 145 -14.22 -4.79 19.95
N THR A 146 -13.39 -4.64 20.98
CA THR A 146 -12.77 -5.75 21.73
C THR A 146 -13.48 -5.90 23.07
N GLU A 147 -13.09 -6.89 23.88
CA GLU A 147 -13.69 -7.13 25.20
C GLU A 147 -13.55 -5.93 26.16
N ASP A 148 -12.54 -5.08 25.97
CA ASP A 148 -12.16 -3.99 26.87
C ASP A 148 -12.14 -2.59 26.22
N ARG A 149 -12.13 -2.51 24.88
CA ARG A 149 -11.86 -1.26 24.15
C ARG A 149 -12.70 -1.10 22.89
N VAL A 150 -12.82 0.15 22.48
CA VAL A 150 -13.29 0.58 21.16
C VAL A 150 -12.10 1.08 20.36
N ARG A 151 -11.84 0.47 19.21
CA ARG A 151 -10.78 0.89 18.29
C ARG A 151 -11.38 1.57 17.07
N LEU A 152 -11.13 2.87 16.91
CA LEU A 152 -11.49 3.65 15.72
C LEU A 152 -10.26 3.82 14.83
N SER A 153 -10.29 3.22 13.65
CA SER A 153 -9.25 3.32 12.63
C SER A 153 -9.68 4.26 11.51
N PHE A 154 -8.90 5.30 11.21
CA PHE A 154 -9.20 6.29 10.16
C PHE A 154 -7.92 7.00 9.73
N HIS A 155 -7.79 7.38 8.45
CA HIS A 155 -6.62 8.14 7.96
C HIS A 155 -5.26 7.52 8.34
N ASN A 156 -5.15 6.19 8.32
CA ASN A 156 -3.95 5.46 8.78
C ASN A 156 -3.54 5.78 10.23
N LYS A 157 -4.49 6.23 11.05
CA LYS A 157 -4.38 6.44 12.48
C LYS A 157 -5.35 5.52 13.20
N THR A 158 -4.98 5.16 14.41
CA THR A 158 -5.83 4.41 15.32
C THR A 158 -6.01 5.22 16.58
N VAL A 159 -7.25 5.38 17.03
CA VAL A 159 -7.57 5.93 18.35
C VAL A 159 -8.32 4.86 19.12
N GLU A 160 -7.88 4.62 20.35
CA GLU A 160 -8.50 3.65 21.24
C GLU A 160 -9.21 4.36 22.39
N PHE A 161 -10.40 3.88 22.70
CA PHE A 161 -11.22 4.35 23.82
C PHE A 161 -11.62 3.17 24.71
N PRO A 162 -11.92 3.41 26.00
CA PRO A 162 -12.53 2.40 26.85
C PRO A 162 -13.87 1.88 26.29
N LEU A 163 -14.30 0.66 26.66
CA LEU A 163 -15.57 0.14 26.15
C LEU A 163 -16.81 0.99 26.49
N HIS A 164 -16.80 1.71 27.62
CA HIS A 164 -17.95 2.50 28.09
C HIS A 164 -18.29 3.74 27.24
N VAL A 165 -17.48 4.06 26.23
CA VAL A 165 -17.74 5.16 25.27
C VAL A 165 -18.37 4.67 23.96
N ALA A 166 -18.62 3.36 23.83
CA ALA A 166 -19.35 2.75 22.71
C ALA A 166 -20.85 3.07 22.75
#